data_AF-A0A0P9DYL5-F1
#
_entry.id   AF-A0A0P9DYL5-F1
#
_cell.length_a   1.000
_cell.length_b   1.000
_cell.length_c   1.000
_cell.angle_alpha   90.00
_cell.angle_beta   90.00
_cell.angle_gamma   90.00
#
_symmetry.space_group_name_H-M   'P 1'
#
loop_
_entity.id
_entity.type
_entity.pdbx_description
1 polymer ?
#
loop_
_entity_poly.entity_id
_entity_poly.type
_entity_poly.pdbx_seq_one_letter_code
_entity_poly.pdbx_strand_id
1 'polypeptide(L)'
;MGRDLEKLFRLKKEKYRIKLINIKFDKSKEPSLTTTVELERDGEVQTIVSAEEDFFSYVSHLHSIPHVEDDESDFVYIENPDDFFSIQEKIVDIFTEKVKELIICERSIDEKYRKFSKRIKDCERKWILSEKNIRVFPTSMCQIFYDVCVLMIKDSIEKFELIDKADFNLNGLQNLLHRGQEYDVGVCFSAFVLTPKIPIAENEQFDTIVGLITYDLKNRRPLSFNLNTLRQFQRKIGNVGQHGLWECVFDLFERTTRNDSFNSFLPLPLNIRDFTPLPWFCYAFLSGIHQDILMDDFALDLPLFITFGAPLVLLEKPSYIFNSEEQKAFIMLSFREDNKMSYHQVRFDVSKGEPNLHLDYEIYPEKGPSRKIIDHSVISFEDIWDFSENLAIGFLAASAYDVKFDTIIIPDKIRGIKEAFRKKPLTVYPLFVRSMAGRPYRWIKERPEAIDALKNIATRKEIVNGEELISELENMHLIREGKLTILGDIVYVRLQQ
;
A
#
# COMPACT_ATOMS: atom_id res chain seq x y z
N MET A 1 12.36 43.19 -10.32
CA MET A 1 11.22 42.53 -9.66
C MET A 1 10.04 43.44 -9.88
N GLY A 2 8.98 42.93 -10.50
CA GLY A 2 7.76 43.68 -10.81
C GLY A 2 7.05 44.17 -9.54
N ARG A 3 6.22 45.20 -9.69
CA ARG A 3 5.56 45.86 -8.56
C ARG A 3 4.57 44.94 -7.87
N ASP A 4 3.90 44.08 -8.63
CA ASP A 4 2.89 43.17 -8.08
C ASP A 4 3.53 41.98 -7.39
N LEU A 5 4.68 41.51 -7.87
CA LEU A 5 5.46 40.45 -7.22
C LEU A 5 6.04 40.93 -5.88
N GLU A 6 6.52 42.17 -5.82
CA GLU A 6 6.93 42.82 -4.56
C GLU A 6 5.77 42.90 -3.55
N LYS A 7 4.57 43.29 -4.02
CA LYS A 7 3.36 43.32 -3.18
C LYS A 7 3.03 41.93 -2.65
N LEU A 8 3.10 40.89 -3.48
CA LEU A 8 2.86 39.51 -3.06
C LEU A 8 3.84 39.07 -1.97
N PHE A 9 5.13 39.32 -2.14
CA PHE A 9 6.13 38.98 -1.12
C PHE A 9 5.95 39.75 0.18
N ARG A 10 5.55 41.02 0.12
CA ARG A 10 5.23 41.81 1.31
C ARG A 10 4.05 41.20 2.06
N LEU A 11 2.94 40.89 1.38
CA LEU A 11 1.76 40.28 2.00
C LEU A 11 2.09 38.90 2.60
N LYS A 12 2.89 38.06 1.93
CA LYS A 12 3.36 36.79 2.51
C LYS A 12 4.20 36.98 3.78
N LYS A 13 5.07 38.00 3.83
CA LYS A 13 5.83 38.37 5.05
C LYS A 13 4.92 38.84 6.19
N GLU A 14 3.82 39.49 5.85
CA GLU A 14 2.76 39.91 6.78
C GLU A 14 1.81 38.76 7.18
N LYS A 15 2.15 37.51 6.81
CA LYS A 15 1.41 36.28 7.11
C LYS A 15 0.06 36.13 6.40
N TYR A 16 -0.17 36.83 5.30
CA TYR A 16 -1.29 36.51 4.42
C TYR A 16 -1.04 35.18 3.71
N ARG A 17 -2.05 34.31 3.68
CA ARG A 17 -2.03 33.03 2.96
C ARG A 17 -2.76 33.17 1.65
N ILE A 18 -2.25 32.56 0.59
CA ILE A 18 -2.94 32.54 -0.69
C ILE A 18 -4.13 31.58 -0.57
N LYS A 19 -5.33 32.05 -0.94
CA LYS A 19 -6.58 31.29 -0.92
C LYS A 19 -6.98 30.82 -2.31
N LEU A 20 -6.75 31.66 -3.30
CA LEU A 20 -7.16 31.40 -4.67
C LEU A 20 -6.16 32.00 -5.65
N ILE A 21 -5.91 31.25 -6.72
CA ILE A 21 -5.19 31.71 -7.90
C ILE A 21 -6.09 31.46 -9.11
N ASN A 22 -6.38 32.52 -9.86
CA ASN A 22 -7.17 32.45 -11.08
C ASN A 22 -6.37 33.05 -12.24
N ILE A 23 -6.20 32.28 -13.31
CA ILE A 23 -5.46 32.68 -14.50
C ILE A 23 -6.45 32.76 -15.65
N LYS A 24 -6.62 33.96 -16.20
CA LYS A 24 -7.51 34.22 -17.33
C LYS A 24 -6.68 34.57 -18.55
N PHE A 25 -6.91 33.85 -19.64
CA PHE A 25 -6.34 34.14 -20.95
C PHE A 25 -7.42 34.71 -21.87
N ASP A 26 -7.25 35.98 -22.27
CA ASP A 26 -8.14 36.61 -23.25
C ASP A 26 -7.54 36.49 -24.65
N LYS A 27 -8.28 35.88 -25.57
CA LYS A 27 -7.88 35.68 -26.97
C LYS A 27 -8.32 36.83 -27.90
N SER A 28 -8.98 37.87 -27.39
CA SER A 28 -9.50 38.95 -28.21
C SER A 28 -8.40 39.93 -28.63
N LYS A 29 -8.16 40.04 -29.95
CA LYS A 29 -7.28 40.96 -30.72
C LYS A 29 -5.83 41.20 -30.26
N GLU A 30 -5.55 41.26 -28.96
CA GLU A 30 -4.22 41.20 -28.34
C GLU A 30 -4.29 40.16 -27.21
N PRO A 31 -3.59 39.01 -27.34
CA PRO A 31 -3.56 38.00 -26.28
C PRO A 31 -3.07 38.62 -24.99
N SER A 32 -3.92 38.63 -23.96
CA SER A 32 -3.55 39.15 -22.64
C SER A 32 -3.79 38.08 -21.58
N LEU A 33 -2.81 37.94 -20.71
CA LEU A 33 -2.84 37.02 -19.58
C LEU A 33 -3.03 37.85 -18.32
N THR A 34 -4.11 37.60 -17.59
CA THR A 34 -4.36 38.25 -16.30
C THR A 34 -4.36 37.20 -15.21
N THR A 35 -3.52 37.40 -14.21
CA THR A 35 -3.43 36.53 -13.03
C THR A 35 -4.02 37.26 -11.83
N THR A 36 -4.97 36.61 -11.16
CA THR A 36 -5.57 37.10 -9.92
C THR A 36 -5.16 36.20 -8.77
N VAL A 37 -4.59 36.79 -7.71
CA VAL A 37 -4.23 36.10 -6.48
C VAL A 37 -5.03 36.71 -5.34
N GLU A 38 -5.82 35.88 -4.65
CA GLU A 38 -6.54 36.23 -3.44
C GLU A 38 -5.78 35.73 -2.23
N LEU A 39 -5.57 36.60 -1.25
CA LEU A 39 -4.90 36.26 0.00
C LEU A 39 -5.76 36.62 1.21
N GLU A 40 -5.69 35.81 2.26
CA GLU A 40 -6.47 36.00 3.48
C GLU A 40 -5.57 35.98 4.73
N ARG A 41 -5.92 36.81 5.71
CA ARG A 41 -5.39 36.78 7.07
C ARG A 41 -6.46 37.22 8.06
N ASP A 42 -6.79 36.38 9.04
CA ASP A 42 -7.74 36.71 10.12
C ASP A 42 -9.10 37.25 9.61
N GLY A 43 -9.60 36.72 8.50
CA GLY A 43 -10.84 37.16 7.82
C GLY A 43 -10.69 38.39 6.93
N GLU A 44 -9.51 39.00 6.87
CA GLU A 44 -9.20 40.09 5.94
C GLU A 44 -8.72 39.54 4.59
N VAL A 45 -9.39 39.92 3.50
CA VAL A 45 -9.07 39.49 2.13
C VAL A 45 -8.38 40.60 1.35
N GLN A 46 -7.26 40.28 0.70
CA GLN A 46 -6.49 41.14 -0.19
C GLN A 46 -6.42 40.49 -1.57
N THR A 47 -6.59 41.29 -2.63
CA THR A 47 -6.51 40.80 -4.02
C THR A 47 -5.39 41.50 -4.77
N ILE A 48 -4.64 40.73 -5.56
CA ILE A 48 -3.68 41.22 -6.54
C ILE A 48 -4.17 40.77 -7.92
N VAL A 49 -4.31 41.71 -8.84
CA VAL A 49 -4.62 41.44 -10.26
C VAL A 49 -3.44 41.99 -11.05
N SER A 50 -2.75 41.12 -11.80
CA SER A 50 -1.54 41.49 -12.53
C SER A 50 -1.52 40.89 -13.93
N ALA A 51 -0.93 41.63 -14.86
CA ALA A 51 -0.56 41.18 -16.20
C ALA A 51 0.98 41.14 -16.39
N GLU A 52 1.75 41.31 -15.31
CA GLU A 52 3.22 41.25 -15.35
C GLU A 52 3.70 39.80 -15.62
N GLU A 53 4.63 39.64 -16.56
CA GLU A 53 5.15 38.32 -16.95
C GLU A 53 5.91 37.62 -15.81
N ASP A 54 6.68 38.37 -15.02
CA ASP A 54 7.41 37.84 -13.87
C ASP A 54 6.48 37.46 -12.71
N PHE A 55 5.37 38.18 -12.53
CA PHE A 55 4.31 37.79 -11.60
C PHE A 55 3.66 36.47 -12.02
N PHE A 56 3.27 36.34 -13.29
CA PHE A 56 2.73 35.09 -13.82
C PHE A 56 3.74 33.95 -13.68
N SER A 57 5.00 34.17 -14.09
CA SER A 57 6.06 33.17 -13.99
C SER A 57 6.32 32.72 -12.56
N TYR A 58 6.12 33.57 -11.55
CA TYR A 58 6.21 33.12 -10.16
C TYR A 58 4.96 32.35 -9.73
N VAL A 59 3.77 32.86 -10.10
CA VAL A 59 2.48 32.28 -9.70
C VAL A 59 2.21 30.93 -10.35
N SER A 60 2.71 30.68 -11.56
CA SER A 60 2.60 29.38 -12.23
C SER A 60 3.32 28.24 -11.50
N HIS A 61 4.22 28.58 -10.57
CA HIS A 61 4.91 27.62 -9.71
C HIS A 61 4.23 27.46 -8.34
N LEU A 62 3.19 28.24 -8.04
CA LEU A 62 2.43 28.13 -6.80
C LEU A 62 1.29 27.12 -6.98
N HIS A 63 1.39 25.99 -6.30
CA HIS A 63 0.38 24.93 -6.33
C HIS A 63 -0.23 24.71 -4.95
N SER A 64 -1.54 24.44 -4.93
CA SER A 64 -2.25 24.06 -3.70
C SER A 64 -1.79 22.68 -3.25
N ILE A 65 -1.32 22.59 -2.01
CA ILE A 65 -0.91 21.36 -1.34
C ILE A 65 -1.76 21.20 -0.09
N PRO A 66 -2.44 20.07 0.09
CA PRO A 66 -3.31 19.84 1.24
C PRO A 66 -2.48 19.75 2.52
N HIS A 67 -3.07 20.16 3.63
CA HIS A 67 -2.48 19.87 4.92
C HIS A 67 -2.61 18.39 5.26
N VAL A 68 -1.75 17.97 6.17
CA VAL A 68 -1.75 16.62 6.71
C VAL A 68 -2.76 16.47 7.83
N GLU A 69 -2.87 17.52 8.66
CA GLU A 69 -3.64 17.50 9.91
C GLU A 69 -5.13 17.75 9.67
N ASP A 70 -5.48 18.44 8.58
CA ASP A 70 -6.85 18.85 8.27
C ASP A 70 -7.14 18.75 6.76
N ASP A 71 -8.34 19.19 6.36
CA ASP A 71 -8.78 19.21 4.96
C ASP A 71 -8.48 20.54 4.25
N GLU A 72 -7.72 21.45 4.87
CA GLU A 72 -7.32 22.71 4.25
C GLU A 72 -6.10 22.51 3.35
N SER A 73 -5.71 23.57 2.63
CA SER A 73 -4.54 23.56 1.75
C SER A 73 -3.83 24.90 1.76
N ASP A 74 -2.52 24.88 1.56
CA ASP A 74 -1.69 26.06 1.39
C ASP A 74 -1.07 26.05 -0.02
N PHE A 75 -0.85 27.23 -0.61
CA PHE A 75 -0.11 27.33 -1.87
C PHE A 75 1.40 27.35 -1.60
N VAL A 76 2.10 26.36 -2.15
CA VAL A 76 3.55 26.19 -2.01
C VAL A 76 4.21 26.40 -3.37
N TYR A 77 5.39 27.02 -3.34
CA TYR A 77 6.21 27.21 -4.53
C TYR A 77 6.94 25.92 -4.88
N ILE A 78 6.80 25.45 -6.12
CA ILE A 78 7.43 24.24 -6.63
C ILE A 78 8.42 24.64 -7.71
N GLU A 79 9.69 24.28 -7.54
CA GLU A 79 10.75 24.68 -8.48
C GLU A 79 10.50 24.16 -9.90
N ASN A 80 10.01 22.91 -10.02
CA ASN A 80 9.67 22.29 -11.29
C ASN A 80 8.19 21.86 -11.33
N PRO A 81 7.31 22.63 -12.00
CA PRO A 81 5.89 22.28 -12.15
C PRO A 81 5.64 20.97 -12.88
N ASP A 82 6.56 20.51 -13.74
CA ASP A 82 6.37 19.25 -14.48
C ASP A 82 6.37 18.05 -13.52
N ASP A 83 7.22 18.08 -12.48
CA ASP A 83 7.24 17.04 -11.44
C ASP A 83 5.91 17.02 -10.66
N PHE A 84 5.31 18.20 -10.44
CA PHE A 84 3.99 18.32 -9.82
C PHE A 84 2.91 17.66 -10.68
N PHE A 85 2.83 18.02 -11.96
CA PHE A 85 1.81 17.47 -12.85
C PHE A 85 1.98 15.97 -13.09
N SER A 86 3.22 15.46 -13.11
CA SER A 86 3.51 14.03 -13.21
C SER A 86 2.95 13.24 -12.02
N ILE A 87 3.18 13.72 -10.79
CA ILE A 87 2.64 13.09 -9.59
C ILE A 87 1.11 13.20 -9.57
N GLN A 88 0.56 14.34 -9.99
CA GLN A 88 -0.88 14.52 -10.09
C GLN A 88 -1.53 13.54 -11.06
N GLU A 89 -1.01 13.42 -12.27
CA GLU A 89 -1.50 12.48 -13.28
C GLU A 89 -1.45 11.05 -12.75
N LYS A 90 -0.35 10.67 -12.10
CA LYS A 90 -0.18 9.35 -11.49
C LYS A 90 -1.23 9.05 -10.43
N ILE A 91 -1.56 10.00 -9.57
CA ILE A 91 -2.63 9.83 -8.57
C ILE A 91 -4.00 9.71 -9.24
N VAL A 92 -4.29 10.56 -10.22
CA VAL A 92 -5.53 10.46 -10.99
C VAL A 92 -5.64 9.08 -11.64
N ASP A 93 -4.57 8.56 -12.21
CA ASP A 93 -4.54 7.26 -12.87
C ASP A 93 -4.71 6.07 -11.89
N ILE A 94 -4.24 6.21 -10.64
CA ILE A 94 -4.50 5.25 -9.55
C ILE A 94 -5.98 5.21 -9.20
N PHE A 95 -6.60 6.37 -8.94
CA PHE A 95 -7.99 6.47 -8.51
C PHE A 95 -9.00 6.23 -9.64
N THR A 96 -8.61 6.45 -10.89
CA THR A 96 -9.42 6.15 -12.09
C THR A 96 -9.22 4.71 -12.61
N GLU A 97 -8.43 3.89 -11.91
CA GLU A 97 -8.11 2.50 -12.27
C GLU A 97 -7.46 2.32 -13.65
N LYS A 98 -6.88 3.38 -14.23
CA LYS A 98 -6.06 3.27 -15.45
C LYS A 98 -4.77 2.49 -15.19
N VAL A 99 -4.26 2.60 -13.97
CA VAL A 99 -3.14 1.79 -13.48
C VAL A 99 -3.70 0.59 -12.71
N LYS A 100 -3.18 -0.61 -13.00
CA LYS A 100 -3.64 -1.87 -12.37
C LYS A 100 -2.91 -2.21 -11.07
N GLU A 101 -1.72 -1.65 -10.88
CA GLU A 101 -0.81 -1.90 -9.77
C GLU A 101 0.29 -0.85 -9.72
N LEU A 102 0.87 -0.63 -8.54
CA LEU A 102 2.03 0.24 -8.36
C LEU A 102 3.27 -0.62 -8.18
N ILE A 103 4.19 -0.63 -9.16
CA ILE A 103 5.45 -1.38 -9.05
C ILE A 103 6.34 -0.68 -8.02
N ILE A 104 6.53 -1.28 -6.85
CA ILE A 104 7.29 -0.67 -5.76
C ILE A 104 8.77 -1.05 -5.77
N CYS A 105 9.11 -2.21 -6.33
CA CYS A 105 10.49 -2.67 -6.39
C CYS A 105 10.66 -3.60 -7.61
N GLU A 106 11.76 -3.46 -8.34
CA GLU A 106 12.16 -4.37 -9.40
C GLU A 106 13.54 -4.92 -9.05
N ARG A 107 13.67 -6.25 -8.98
CA ARG A 107 14.95 -6.91 -8.72
C ARG A 107 15.21 -7.97 -9.78
N SER A 108 16.48 -8.19 -10.08
CA SER A 108 16.94 -9.28 -10.93
C SER A 108 17.93 -10.15 -10.15
N ILE A 109 18.05 -11.39 -10.60
CA ILE A 109 19.21 -12.22 -10.28
C ILE A 109 20.47 -11.55 -10.85
N ASP A 110 21.63 -11.85 -10.26
CA ASP A 110 22.91 -11.30 -10.73
C ASP A 110 23.05 -11.42 -12.25
N GLU A 111 23.59 -10.37 -12.87
CA GLU A 111 23.69 -10.25 -14.33
C GLU A 111 24.39 -11.47 -14.97
N LYS A 112 25.44 -11.98 -14.33
CA LYS A 112 26.17 -13.20 -14.74
C LYS A 112 25.29 -14.45 -14.84
N TYR A 113 24.16 -14.47 -14.15
CA TYR A 113 23.21 -15.58 -14.08
C TYR A 113 21.87 -15.27 -14.78
N ARG A 114 21.73 -14.09 -15.42
CA ARG A 114 20.51 -13.69 -16.16
C ARG A 114 20.09 -14.69 -17.22
N LYS A 115 21.03 -15.44 -17.80
CA LYS A 115 20.77 -16.57 -18.72
C LYS A 115 19.85 -17.65 -18.14
N PHE A 116 19.73 -17.75 -16.82
CA PHE A 116 18.85 -18.69 -16.12
C PHE A 116 17.46 -18.10 -15.81
N SER A 117 17.22 -16.81 -16.05
CA SER A 117 15.94 -16.11 -15.78
C SER A 117 14.72 -16.90 -16.28
N LYS A 118 14.73 -17.31 -17.55
CA LYS A 118 13.65 -18.11 -18.14
C LYS A 118 13.42 -19.44 -17.42
N ARG A 119 14.51 -20.14 -17.06
CA ARG A 119 14.46 -21.44 -16.38
C ARG A 119 13.88 -21.32 -14.97
N ILE A 120 14.23 -20.25 -14.25
CA ILE A 120 13.70 -19.92 -12.92
C ILE A 120 12.19 -19.66 -13.01
N LYS A 121 11.76 -18.79 -13.93
CA LYS A 121 10.34 -18.48 -14.16
C LYS A 121 9.53 -19.70 -14.61
N ASP A 122 10.10 -20.54 -15.48
CA ASP A 122 9.45 -21.78 -15.93
C ASP A 122 9.30 -22.80 -14.78
N CYS A 123 10.24 -22.83 -13.83
CA CYS A 123 10.16 -23.70 -12.65
C CYS A 123 9.01 -23.28 -11.72
N GLU A 124 8.96 -22.01 -11.34
CA GLU A 124 7.88 -21.44 -10.51
C GLU A 124 6.52 -21.64 -11.18
N ARG A 125 6.41 -21.34 -12.48
CA ARG A 125 5.18 -21.56 -13.25
C ARG A 125 4.71 -23.01 -13.21
N LYS A 126 5.62 -23.97 -13.39
CA LYS A 126 5.28 -25.41 -13.39
C LYS A 126 4.82 -25.86 -12.00
N TRP A 127 5.46 -25.38 -10.94
CA TRP A 127 5.06 -25.65 -9.57
C TRP A 127 3.66 -25.10 -9.26
N ILE A 128 3.34 -23.88 -9.67
CA ILE A 128 2.00 -23.33 -9.48
C ILE A 128 0.96 -24.12 -10.30
N LEU A 129 1.27 -24.43 -11.56
CA LEU A 129 0.35 -25.16 -12.44
C LEU A 129 0.14 -26.62 -12.03
N SER A 130 1.02 -27.23 -11.22
CA SER A 130 0.78 -28.59 -10.72
C SER A 130 -0.42 -28.67 -9.76
N GLU A 131 -0.82 -27.56 -9.13
CA GLU A 131 -2.01 -27.51 -8.27
C GLU A 131 -3.33 -27.57 -9.04
N LYS A 132 -3.35 -27.21 -10.33
CA LYS A 132 -4.57 -27.01 -11.13
C LYS A 132 -5.50 -28.23 -11.14
N ASN A 133 -4.96 -29.44 -11.00
CA ASN A 133 -5.70 -30.69 -11.05
C ASN A 133 -5.82 -31.38 -9.68
N ILE A 134 -5.27 -30.80 -8.62
CA ILE A 134 -5.37 -31.36 -7.27
C ILE A 134 -6.77 -31.02 -6.75
N ARG A 135 -7.69 -31.99 -6.85
CA ARG A 135 -9.04 -31.85 -6.27
C ARG A 135 -8.93 -31.86 -4.76
N VAL A 136 -9.05 -30.68 -4.18
CA VAL A 136 -9.15 -30.49 -2.73
C VAL A 136 -10.51 -31.03 -2.27
N PHE A 137 -10.50 -32.22 -1.65
CA PHE A 137 -11.60 -32.71 -0.81
C PHE A 137 -11.75 -31.77 0.41
N PRO A 138 -12.93 -31.65 1.02
CA PRO A 138 -13.53 -30.37 1.41
C PRO A 138 -12.94 -29.69 2.67
N THR A 139 -11.74 -30.05 3.12
CA THR A 139 -11.17 -29.61 4.40
C THR A 139 -9.69 -29.21 4.40
N SER A 140 -8.92 -29.47 3.34
CA SER A 140 -7.52 -29.00 3.24
C SER A 140 -7.41 -27.75 2.35
N MET A 141 -6.45 -26.86 2.58
CA MET A 141 -6.12 -25.81 1.59
C MET A 141 -5.21 -26.39 0.49
N CYS A 142 -5.02 -25.67 -0.63
CA CYS A 142 -4.10 -26.08 -1.69
C CYS A 142 -2.69 -26.37 -1.14
N GLN A 143 -2.02 -27.40 -1.66
CA GLN A 143 -0.72 -27.87 -1.16
C GLN A 143 0.36 -26.78 -1.32
N ILE A 144 0.22 -25.94 -2.33
CA ILE A 144 1.11 -24.80 -2.59
C ILE A 144 1.31 -23.83 -1.42
N PHE A 145 0.38 -23.77 -0.47
CA PHE A 145 0.53 -22.93 0.73
C PHE A 145 1.38 -23.58 1.82
N TYR A 146 1.54 -24.91 1.77
CA TYR A 146 2.35 -25.70 2.69
C TYR A 146 3.73 -26.03 2.11
N ASP A 147 3.92 -25.92 0.79
CA ASP A 147 5.20 -26.21 0.16
C ASP A 147 6.05 -24.94 -0.08
N VAL A 148 7.37 -25.11 -0.04
CA VAL A 148 8.35 -24.18 -0.61
C VAL A 148 9.05 -24.89 -1.77
N CYS A 149 8.99 -24.28 -2.95
CA CYS A 149 9.71 -24.75 -4.12
C CYS A 149 11.12 -24.17 -4.12
N VAL A 150 12.13 -25.02 -4.19
CA VAL A 150 13.55 -24.62 -4.21
C VAL A 150 14.19 -25.04 -5.52
N LEU A 151 14.74 -24.05 -6.22
CA LEU A 151 15.54 -24.24 -7.41
C LEU A 151 16.99 -23.87 -7.15
N MET A 152 17.88 -24.83 -7.34
CA MET A 152 19.32 -24.65 -7.23
C MET A 152 20.00 -24.98 -8.56
N ILE A 153 20.88 -24.11 -9.05
CA ILE A 153 21.62 -24.30 -10.30
C ILE A 153 23.11 -24.20 -10.01
N LYS A 154 23.89 -25.19 -10.44
CA LYS A 154 25.36 -25.19 -10.36
C LYS A 154 25.92 -25.79 -11.63
N ASP A 155 26.84 -25.09 -12.27
CA ASP A 155 27.45 -25.55 -13.54
C ASP A 155 26.39 -25.89 -14.61
N SER A 156 25.30 -25.12 -14.64
CA SER A 156 24.11 -25.31 -15.50
C SER A 156 23.23 -26.53 -15.18
N ILE A 157 23.57 -27.33 -14.17
CA ILE A 157 22.77 -28.46 -13.68
C ILE A 157 21.73 -27.95 -12.69
N GLU A 158 20.46 -28.29 -12.93
CA GLU A 158 19.34 -27.97 -12.05
C GLU A 158 19.14 -29.05 -10.99
N LYS A 159 18.89 -28.62 -9.76
CA LYS A 159 18.28 -29.42 -8.71
C LYS A 159 17.02 -28.73 -8.23
N PHE A 160 15.96 -29.51 -8.15
CA PHE A 160 14.65 -29.10 -7.69
C PHE A 160 14.33 -29.87 -6.40
N GLU A 161 13.82 -29.15 -5.41
CA GLU A 161 13.43 -29.69 -4.10
C GLU A 161 12.12 -29.02 -3.67
N LEU A 162 11.19 -29.83 -3.15
CA LEU A 162 9.98 -29.33 -2.47
C LEU A 162 10.17 -29.55 -0.98
N ILE A 163 9.92 -28.51 -0.19
CA ILE A 163 10.05 -28.51 1.26
C ILE A 163 8.66 -28.29 1.86
N ASP A 164 8.21 -29.24 2.70
CA ASP A 164 6.98 -29.08 3.48
C ASP A 164 7.24 -28.17 4.70
N LYS A 165 6.60 -27.00 4.73
CA LYS A 165 6.68 -26.02 5.82
C LYS A 165 6.23 -26.58 7.16
N ALA A 166 5.33 -27.55 7.17
CA ALA A 166 4.85 -28.16 8.41
C ALA A 166 5.97 -28.93 9.11
N ASP A 167 6.87 -29.57 8.34
CA ASP A 167 7.95 -30.42 8.83
C ASP A 167 9.34 -29.78 8.80
N PHE A 168 9.48 -28.62 8.15
CA PHE A 168 10.73 -27.88 8.07
C PHE A 168 11.01 -27.11 9.37
N ASN A 169 12.25 -27.24 9.87
CA ASN A 169 12.68 -26.62 11.12
C ASN A 169 13.87 -25.65 10.89
N LEU A 170 14.25 -24.90 11.93
CA LEU A 170 15.36 -23.94 11.86
C LEU A 170 16.69 -24.57 11.41
N ASN A 171 17.02 -25.79 11.88
CA ASN A 171 18.22 -26.51 11.46
C ASN A 171 18.19 -26.84 9.95
N GLY A 172 17.04 -27.24 9.43
CA GLY A 172 16.82 -27.45 8.00
C GLY A 172 17.02 -26.16 7.21
N LEU A 173 16.50 -25.04 7.70
CA LEU A 173 16.67 -23.72 7.09
C LEU A 173 18.13 -23.30 7.06
N GLN A 174 18.87 -23.46 8.16
CA GLN A 174 20.29 -23.13 8.23
C GLN A 174 21.11 -23.95 7.22
N ASN A 175 20.85 -25.25 7.12
CA ASN A 175 21.49 -26.13 6.14
C ASN A 175 21.15 -25.72 4.70
N LEU A 176 19.90 -25.33 4.43
CA LEU A 176 19.47 -24.86 3.12
C LEU A 176 20.17 -23.56 2.72
N LEU A 177 20.29 -22.61 3.65
CA LEU A 177 20.99 -21.34 3.41
C LEU A 177 22.47 -21.57 3.11
N HIS A 178 23.13 -22.43 3.89
CA HIS A 178 24.53 -22.78 3.64
C HIS A 178 24.71 -23.43 2.27
N ARG A 179 23.86 -24.42 1.94
CA ARG A 179 23.84 -25.04 0.60
C ARG A 179 23.63 -23.99 -0.49
N GLY A 180 22.64 -23.10 -0.33
CA GLY A 180 22.31 -22.08 -1.34
C GLY A 180 23.48 -21.18 -1.73
N GLN A 181 24.41 -20.91 -0.81
CA GLN A 181 25.63 -20.13 -1.07
C GLN A 181 26.63 -20.85 -1.99
N GLU A 182 26.64 -22.19 -1.99
CA GLU A 182 27.55 -23.01 -2.80
C GLU A 182 27.13 -23.17 -4.26
N TYR A 183 25.91 -22.74 -4.60
CA TYR A 183 25.32 -22.82 -5.94
C TYR A 183 25.53 -21.52 -6.72
N ASP A 184 25.46 -21.60 -8.05
CA ASP A 184 25.46 -20.41 -8.90
C ASP A 184 24.20 -19.58 -8.63
N VAL A 185 23.05 -20.25 -8.63
CA VAL A 185 21.73 -19.69 -8.35
C VAL A 185 21.05 -20.56 -7.30
N GLY A 186 20.46 -19.94 -6.28
CA GLY A 186 19.56 -20.59 -5.32
C GLY A 186 18.35 -19.71 -5.11
N VAL A 187 17.17 -20.17 -5.53
CA VAL A 187 15.91 -19.41 -5.42
C VAL A 187 14.85 -20.27 -4.74
N CYS A 188 14.15 -19.67 -3.80
CA CYS A 188 12.95 -20.23 -3.18
C CYS A 188 11.71 -19.50 -3.67
N PHE A 189 10.64 -20.25 -3.90
CA PHE A 189 9.31 -19.73 -4.18
C PHE A 189 8.36 -20.23 -3.11
N SER A 190 7.59 -19.33 -2.54
CA SER A 190 6.62 -19.67 -1.49
C SER A 190 5.35 -18.87 -1.68
N ALA A 191 4.22 -19.58 -1.72
CA ALA A 191 2.91 -18.99 -1.62
C ALA A 191 2.44 -19.08 -0.17
N PHE A 192 1.67 -18.09 0.27
CA PHE A 192 1.13 -18.05 1.62
C PHE A 192 -0.29 -17.49 1.64
N VAL A 193 -1.02 -17.85 2.69
CA VAL A 193 -2.39 -17.42 2.92
C VAL A 193 -2.53 -16.98 4.37
N LEU A 194 -3.12 -15.81 4.57
CA LEU A 194 -3.24 -15.16 5.86
C LEU A 194 -4.72 -14.89 6.18
N THR A 195 -5.19 -15.32 7.35
CA THR A 195 -6.62 -15.34 7.69
C THR A 195 -6.88 -14.82 9.12
N PRO A 196 -8.04 -14.20 9.37
CA PRO A 196 -8.43 -13.59 10.65
C PRO A 196 -8.90 -14.54 11.76
N LYS A 197 -8.86 -15.87 11.52
CA LYS A 197 -9.36 -17.01 12.34
C LYS A 197 -10.61 -17.67 11.73
N ILE A 198 -10.69 -19.00 11.86
CA ILE A 198 -11.87 -19.83 11.58
C ILE A 198 -12.49 -20.19 12.94
N PRO A 199 -13.82 -20.10 13.15
CA PRO A 199 -14.88 -19.94 12.16
C PRO A 199 -15.17 -18.47 11.85
N ILE A 200 -15.53 -18.22 10.59
CA ILE A 200 -16.07 -16.95 10.10
C ILE A 200 -17.29 -16.64 10.96
N ALA A 201 -17.15 -15.79 11.97
CA ALA A 201 -18.31 -15.18 12.61
C ALA A 201 -19.05 -14.41 11.51
N GLU A 202 -20.36 -14.63 11.37
CA GLU A 202 -21.20 -14.17 10.26
C GLU A 202 -21.22 -12.64 10.02
N ASN A 203 -20.47 -11.86 10.80
CA ASN A 203 -20.48 -10.40 10.81
C ASN A 203 -19.12 -9.70 10.69
N GLU A 204 -18.00 -10.39 10.43
CA GLU A 204 -16.70 -9.71 10.47
C GLU A 204 -16.10 -9.34 9.10
N GLN A 205 -15.82 -8.04 8.96
CA GLN A 205 -15.36 -7.33 7.77
C GLN A 205 -13.92 -7.66 7.31
N PHE A 206 -13.29 -8.71 7.84
CA PHE A 206 -11.90 -9.06 7.55
C PHE A 206 -11.77 -9.77 6.20
N ASP A 207 -10.67 -9.54 5.49
CA ASP A 207 -10.36 -10.15 4.20
C ASP A 207 -9.18 -11.12 4.33
N THR A 208 -9.23 -12.22 3.57
CA THR A 208 -8.11 -13.17 3.47
C THR A 208 -7.05 -12.56 2.55
N ILE A 209 -5.78 -12.66 2.92
CA ILE A 209 -4.66 -12.23 2.07
C ILE A 209 -4.00 -13.46 1.47
N VAL A 210 -3.77 -13.42 0.15
CA VAL A 210 -2.94 -14.40 -0.56
C VAL A 210 -1.70 -13.69 -1.05
N GLY A 211 -0.54 -14.32 -0.87
CA GLY A 211 0.73 -13.76 -1.31
C GLY A 211 1.69 -14.78 -1.91
N LEU A 212 2.71 -14.23 -2.56
CA LEU A 212 3.78 -14.93 -3.24
C LEU A 212 5.10 -14.20 -2.95
N ILE A 213 6.10 -14.94 -2.51
CA ILE A 213 7.47 -14.45 -2.30
C ILE A 213 8.45 -15.28 -3.12
N THR A 214 9.35 -14.58 -3.81
CA THR A 214 10.53 -15.18 -4.43
C THR A 214 11.75 -14.72 -3.64
N TYR A 215 12.54 -15.66 -3.12
CA TYR A 215 13.68 -15.37 -2.26
C TYR A 215 14.99 -15.89 -2.86
N ASP A 216 16.01 -15.04 -2.91
CA ASP A 216 17.37 -15.38 -3.32
C ASP A 216 18.14 -15.92 -2.12
N LEU A 217 18.33 -17.24 -2.08
CA LEU A 217 19.06 -17.93 -1.01
C LEU A 217 20.53 -17.50 -0.95
N LYS A 218 21.14 -17.23 -2.11
CA LYS A 218 22.56 -16.93 -2.22
C LYS A 218 22.86 -15.55 -1.66
N ASN A 219 22.06 -14.55 -2.05
CA ASN A 219 22.22 -13.17 -1.62
C ASN A 219 21.41 -12.82 -0.36
N ARG A 220 20.70 -13.79 0.22
CA ARG A 220 19.83 -13.63 1.40
C ARG A 220 18.90 -12.43 1.32
N ARG A 221 18.16 -12.32 0.22
CA ARG A 221 17.23 -11.20 -0.01
C ARG A 221 16.01 -11.65 -0.80
N PRO A 222 14.84 -11.02 -0.61
CA PRO A 222 13.72 -11.24 -1.51
C PRO A 222 14.04 -10.66 -2.90
N LEU A 223 13.68 -11.39 -3.96
CA LEU A 223 13.60 -10.87 -5.31
C LEU A 223 12.25 -10.20 -5.54
N SER A 224 11.19 -10.74 -4.96
CA SER A 224 9.86 -10.13 -4.97
C SER A 224 9.06 -10.52 -3.73
N PHE A 225 8.14 -9.64 -3.33
CA PHE A 225 7.14 -9.92 -2.31
C PHE A 225 5.83 -9.26 -2.74
N ASN A 226 4.83 -10.09 -3.03
CA ASN A 226 3.54 -9.64 -3.53
C ASN A 226 2.42 -10.24 -2.70
N LEU A 227 1.43 -9.41 -2.38
CA LEU A 227 0.23 -9.82 -1.66
C LEU A 227 -0.98 -9.05 -2.15
N ASN A 228 -2.13 -9.68 -2.05
CA ASN A 228 -3.42 -9.15 -2.47
C ASN A 228 -4.48 -9.69 -1.51
N THR A 229 -5.50 -8.88 -1.23
CA THR A 229 -6.67 -9.39 -0.53
C THR A 229 -7.55 -10.21 -1.48
N LEU A 230 -8.36 -11.12 -0.94
CA LEU A 230 -9.25 -11.96 -1.74
C LEU A 230 -10.31 -11.12 -2.48
N ARG A 231 -10.82 -10.05 -1.87
CA ARG A 231 -11.74 -9.12 -2.54
C ARG A 231 -11.08 -8.41 -3.72
N GLN A 232 -9.78 -8.10 -3.66
CA GLN A 232 -9.06 -7.52 -4.80
C GLN A 232 -8.98 -8.51 -5.97
N PHE A 233 -8.76 -9.80 -5.70
CA PHE A 233 -8.83 -10.83 -6.75
C PHE A 233 -10.23 -10.99 -7.32
N GLN A 234 -11.27 -11.01 -6.47
CA GLN A 234 -12.66 -11.19 -6.90
C GLN A 234 -13.10 -10.14 -7.91
N ARG A 235 -12.64 -8.89 -7.76
CA ARG A 235 -12.91 -7.81 -8.70
C ARG A 235 -12.18 -7.97 -10.05
N LYS A 236 -11.04 -8.65 -10.09
CA LYS A 236 -10.19 -8.78 -11.28
C LYS A 236 -10.44 -10.06 -12.06
N ILE A 237 -10.49 -11.21 -11.37
CA ILE A 237 -10.48 -12.53 -12.00
C ILE A 237 -11.92 -12.98 -12.32
N GLY A 238 -12.92 -12.51 -11.58
CA GLY A 238 -14.30 -12.99 -11.69
C GLY A 238 -14.42 -14.46 -11.22
N ASN A 239 -15.37 -14.79 -10.35
CA ASN A 239 -15.57 -16.15 -9.82
C ASN A 239 -14.31 -16.79 -9.20
N VAL A 240 -13.58 -16.05 -8.35
CA VAL A 240 -12.48 -16.61 -7.55
C VAL A 240 -12.96 -17.83 -6.76
N GLY A 241 -12.23 -18.94 -6.88
CA GLY A 241 -12.56 -20.19 -6.20
C GLY A 241 -13.30 -21.21 -7.08
N GLN A 242 -13.68 -20.87 -8.32
CA GLN A 242 -14.21 -21.86 -9.27
C GLN A 242 -13.19 -23.00 -9.52
N HIS A 243 -11.90 -22.68 -9.50
CA HIS A 243 -10.83 -23.69 -9.58
C HIS A 243 -9.90 -23.72 -8.35
N GLY A 244 -10.19 -22.94 -7.31
CA GLY A 244 -9.43 -22.88 -6.06
C GLY A 244 -8.52 -21.65 -5.93
N LEU A 245 -7.83 -21.53 -4.78
CA LEU A 245 -6.97 -20.36 -4.50
C LEU A 245 -5.64 -20.34 -5.27
N TRP A 246 -5.27 -21.43 -5.95
CA TRP A 246 -4.06 -21.46 -6.80
C TRP A 246 -4.13 -20.44 -7.94
N GLU A 247 -5.33 -20.10 -8.42
CA GLU A 247 -5.54 -19.08 -9.47
C GLU A 247 -5.06 -17.69 -9.01
N CYS A 248 -5.25 -17.38 -7.72
CA CYS A 248 -4.74 -16.15 -7.12
C CYS A 248 -3.21 -16.15 -7.09
N VAL A 249 -2.59 -17.29 -6.76
CA VAL A 249 -1.13 -17.44 -6.79
C VAL A 249 -0.60 -17.31 -8.22
N PHE A 250 -1.30 -17.88 -9.20
CA PHE A 250 -0.93 -17.77 -10.61
C PHE A 250 -1.02 -16.32 -11.14
N ASP A 251 -2.08 -15.57 -10.79
CA ASP A 251 -2.18 -14.14 -11.10
C ASP A 251 -1.00 -13.34 -10.51
N LEU A 252 -0.66 -13.59 -9.25
CA LEU A 252 0.50 -12.96 -8.62
C LEU A 252 1.79 -13.28 -9.38
N PHE A 253 2.00 -14.53 -9.76
CA PHE A 253 3.16 -14.96 -10.54
C PHE A 253 3.27 -14.21 -11.87
N GLU A 254 2.20 -14.17 -12.68
CA GLU A 254 2.23 -13.51 -14.00
C GLU A 254 2.58 -12.02 -13.89
N ARG A 255 2.16 -11.38 -12.80
CA ARG A 255 2.43 -9.97 -12.52
C ARG A 255 3.83 -9.75 -11.93
N THR A 256 4.31 -10.71 -11.14
CA THR A 256 5.67 -10.73 -10.55
C THR A 256 6.73 -10.85 -11.63
N THR A 257 6.56 -11.76 -12.58
CA THR A 257 7.62 -12.11 -13.54
C THR A 257 7.48 -11.35 -14.87
N ARG A 258 7.86 -10.07 -14.91
CA ARG A 258 7.97 -9.31 -16.18
C ARG A 258 9.44 -9.16 -16.58
N ASN A 259 9.72 -8.95 -17.87
CA ASN A 259 11.01 -8.49 -18.41
C ASN A 259 12.30 -8.93 -17.67
N ASP A 260 12.63 -10.23 -17.68
CA ASP A 260 13.82 -10.78 -16.96
C ASP A 260 14.00 -10.44 -15.47
N SER A 261 13.04 -9.75 -14.86
CA SER A 261 13.07 -9.31 -13.48
C SER A 261 11.92 -9.90 -12.67
N PHE A 262 11.96 -9.63 -11.38
CA PHE A 262 10.97 -9.94 -10.37
C PHE A 262 10.48 -8.61 -9.80
N ASN A 263 9.19 -8.34 -10.02
CA ASN A 263 8.55 -7.12 -9.57
C ASN A 263 7.81 -7.38 -8.26
N SER A 264 7.94 -6.44 -7.34
CA SER A 264 7.02 -6.28 -6.21
C SER A 264 6.09 -5.12 -6.50
N PHE A 265 4.82 -5.25 -6.16
CA PHE A 265 3.81 -4.22 -6.41
C PHE A 265 2.83 -4.08 -5.26
N LEU A 266 2.20 -2.91 -5.16
CA LEU A 266 0.96 -2.74 -4.38
C LEU A 266 -0.25 -3.03 -5.25
N PRO A 267 -1.22 -3.81 -4.75
CA PRO A 267 -2.43 -4.12 -5.50
C PRO A 267 -3.40 -2.93 -5.53
N LEU A 268 -4.00 -2.68 -6.69
CA LEU A 268 -5.17 -1.82 -6.84
C LEU A 268 -6.43 -2.67 -7.09
N PRO A 269 -7.64 -2.21 -6.71
CA PRO A 269 -7.94 -0.88 -6.14
C PRO A 269 -7.65 -0.75 -4.63
N LEU A 270 -7.54 0.50 -4.16
CA LEU A 270 -7.24 0.88 -2.76
C LEU A 270 -8.47 0.84 -1.83
N ASN A 271 -9.68 0.77 -2.39
CA ASN A 271 -10.95 0.89 -1.66
C ASN A 271 -11.36 -0.39 -0.92
N ILE A 272 -10.36 -1.09 -0.35
CA ILE A 272 -10.52 -2.27 0.49
C ILE A 272 -9.95 -1.92 1.86
N ARG A 273 -10.73 -2.15 2.93
CA ARG A 273 -10.35 -1.82 4.31
C ARG A 273 -8.95 -2.34 4.67
N ASP A 274 -8.69 -3.59 4.31
CA ASP A 274 -7.44 -4.28 4.63
C ASP A 274 -6.30 -3.92 3.67
N PHE A 275 -6.46 -2.90 2.81
CA PHE A 275 -5.37 -2.33 2.02
C PHE A 275 -4.38 -1.54 2.89
N THR A 276 -4.87 -0.78 3.88
CA THR A 276 -4.06 0.08 4.76
C THR A 276 -2.77 -0.58 5.29
N PRO A 277 -2.79 -1.82 5.80
CA PRO A 277 -1.58 -2.48 6.29
C PRO A 277 -0.66 -3.06 5.20
N LEU A 278 -1.11 -3.18 3.94
CA LEU A 278 -0.35 -3.84 2.88
C LEU A 278 0.97 -3.14 2.51
N PRO A 279 1.00 -1.79 2.32
CA PRO A 279 2.26 -1.07 2.10
C PRO A 279 3.29 -1.33 3.20
N TRP A 280 2.83 -1.49 4.44
CA TRP A 280 3.70 -1.73 5.58
C TRP A 280 4.33 -3.12 5.57
N PHE A 281 3.55 -4.16 5.28
CA PHE A 281 4.09 -5.49 5.06
C PHE A 281 5.08 -5.51 3.90
N CYS A 282 4.73 -4.88 2.76
CA CYS A 282 5.63 -4.79 1.62
C CYS A 282 6.95 -4.11 1.97
N TYR A 283 6.90 -2.98 2.69
CA TYR A 283 8.10 -2.31 3.18
C TYR A 283 8.94 -3.26 4.03
N ALA A 284 8.37 -3.83 5.09
CA ALA A 284 9.08 -4.68 6.05
C ALA A 284 9.80 -5.86 5.41
N PHE A 285 9.10 -6.58 4.52
CA PHE A 285 9.67 -7.75 3.87
C PHE A 285 10.66 -7.39 2.77
N LEU A 286 10.53 -6.24 2.08
CA LEU A 286 11.43 -5.88 0.99
C LEU A 286 12.64 -5.05 1.41
N SER A 287 12.50 -4.20 2.43
CA SER A 287 13.58 -3.37 2.95
C SER A 287 14.65 -4.21 3.64
N GLY A 288 14.29 -5.42 4.08
CA GLY A 288 15.20 -6.36 4.71
C GLY A 288 15.64 -5.80 6.05
N ILE A 289 14.79 -5.93 7.07
CA ILE A 289 15.18 -5.66 8.45
C ILE A 289 16.24 -6.68 8.84
N HIS A 290 17.48 -6.33 8.53
CA HIS A 290 18.70 -7.08 8.74
C HIS A 290 19.34 -6.64 10.05
N GLN A 291 18.56 -6.66 11.13
CA GLN A 291 19.17 -6.81 12.45
C GLN A 291 19.17 -8.31 12.73
N ASP A 292 20.31 -8.85 13.15
CA ASP A 292 20.44 -10.27 13.47
C ASP A 292 19.37 -10.65 14.50
N ILE A 293 18.24 -11.19 14.05
CA ILE A 293 17.25 -11.85 14.90
C ILE A 293 17.93 -13.13 15.36
N LEU A 294 18.68 -13.03 16.44
CA LEU A 294 19.44 -14.13 17.02
C LEU A 294 18.48 -15.06 17.75
N MET A 295 18.24 -16.21 17.14
CA MET A 295 17.52 -17.34 17.71
C MET A 295 18.49 -18.50 17.85
N ASP A 296 18.89 -18.82 19.08
CA ASP A 296 19.75 -19.98 19.39
C ASP A 296 20.94 -20.13 18.40
N ASP A 297 21.73 -19.05 18.27
CA ASP A 297 22.89 -18.91 17.37
C ASP A 297 22.60 -18.84 15.85
N PHE A 298 21.33 -18.76 15.46
CA PHE A 298 20.90 -18.55 14.08
C PHE A 298 20.31 -17.16 13.86
N ALA A 299 20.79 -16.44 12.83
CA ALA A 299 20.25 -15.15 12.40
C ALA A 299 19.16 -15.37 11.34
N LEU A 300 17.89 -15.20 11.72
CA LEU A 300 16.73 -15.33 10.83
C LEU A 300 16.33 -13.96 10.25
N ASP A 301 16.49 -13.76 8.94
CA ASP A 301 15.96 -12.55 8.30
C ASP A 301 14.43 -12.57 8.24
N LEU A 302 13.78 -11.42 8.43
CA LEU A 302 12.31 -11.29 8.37
C LEU A 302 11.65 -11.93 7.13
N PRO A 303 12.22 -11.84 5.90
CA PRO A 303 11.63 -12.47 4.73
C PRO A 303 11.71 -14.01 4.76
N LEU A 304 12.63 -14.61 5.52
CA LEU A 304 12.67 -16.07 5.68
C LEU A 304 11.49 -16.57 6.50
N PHE A 305 11.02 -15.77 7.47
CA PHE A 305 9.82 -16.08 8.24
C PHE A 305 8.60 -16.27 7.33
N ILE A 306 8.34 -15.33 6.40
CA ILE A 306 7.20 -15.47 5.48
C ILE A 306 7.44 -16.55 4.41
N THR A 307 8.71 -16.77 4.02
CA THR A 307 9.05 -17.79 3.02
C THR A 307 8.77 -19.21 3.54
N PHE A 308 9.17 -19.52 4.77
CA PHE A 308 9.17 -20.88 5.30
C PHE A 308 8.14 -21.11 6.41
N GLY A 309 7.48 -20.07 6.93
CA GLY A 309 6.48 -20.18 7.99
C GLY A 309 5.23 -20.91 7.53
N ALA A 310 4.76 -21.87 8.33
CA ALA A 310 3.56 -22.63 8.04
C ALA A 310 2.28 -21.82 8.37
N PRO A 311 1.23 -21.91 7.54
CA PRO A 311 -0.02 -21.21 7.77
C PRO A 311 -0.76 -21.79 8.98
N LEU A 312 -1.38 -20.90 9.77
CA LEU A 312 -2.02 -21.26 11.04
C LEU A 312 -3.46 -21.79 10.91
N VAL A 313 -3.96 -21.94 9.68
CA VAL A 313 -5.34 -22.33 9.40
C VAL A 313 -5.68 -23.70 10.00
N LEU A 314 -4.76 -24.67 9.94
CA LEU A 314 -4.94 -25.99 10.54
C LEU A 314 -4.93 -25.97 12.08
N LEU A 315 -4.45 -24.89 12.68
CA LEU A 315 -4.34 -24.72 14.13
C LEU A 315 -5.47 -23.84 14.70
N GLU A 316 -6.46 -23.46 13.88
CA GLU A 316 -7.58 -22.57 14.26
C GLU A 316 -7.13 -21.25 14.90
N LYS A 317 -5.95 -20.76 14.50
CA LYS A 317 -5.37 -19.47 14.94
C LYS A 317 -5.38 -18.45 13.81
N PRO A 318 -5.56 -17.16 14.11
CA PRO A 318 -5.43 -16.11 13.10
C PRO A 318 -3.97 -15.99 12.64
N SER A 319 -3.76 -15.92 11.33
CA SER A 319 -2.47 -15.54 10.74
C SER A 319 -2.42 -14.09 10.27
N TYR A 320 -3.56 -13.38 10.28
CA TYR A 320 -3.60 -11.94 10.03
C TYR A 320 -4.80 -11.27 10.70
N ILE A 321 -4.59 -10.15 11.38
CA ILE A 321 -5.68 -9.28 11.87
C ILE A 321 -5.26 -7.83 11.63
N PHE A 322 -6.23 -7.00 11.25
CA PHE A 322 -6.10 -5.55 11.22
C PHE A 322 -7.22 -4.89 12.02
N ASN A 323 -6.83 -4.18 13.08
CA ASN A 323 -7.71 -3.30 13.83
C ASN A 323 -7.55 -1.88 13.28
N SER A 324 -8.53 -1.39 12.52
CA SER A 324 -8.51 -0.04 11.94
C SER A 324 -8.65 1.07 12.99
N GLU A 325 -9.29 0.82 14.13
CA GLU A 325 -9.42 1.84 15.18
C GLU A 325 -8.10 2.10 15.89
N GLU A 326 -7.35 1.03 16.17
CA GLU A 326 -6.03 1.11 16.79
C GLU A 326 -4.91 1.30 15.77
N GLN A 327 -5.21 1.16 14.48
CA GLN A 327 -4.24 1.15 13.38
C GLN A 327 -3.13 0.13 13.62
N LYS A 328 -3.56 -1.05 14.05
CA LYS A 328 -2.71 -2.16 14.45
C LYS A 328 -2.95 -3.36 13.56
N ALA A 329 -1.90 -3.87 12.94
CA ALA A 329 -1.98 -5.05 12.09
C ALA A 329 -0.90 -6.06 12.47
N PHE A 330 -1.14 -7.34 12.24
CA PHE A 330 -0.07 -8.33 12.34
C PHE A 330 -0.19 -9.43 11.30
N ILE A 331 0.95 -10.05 10.98
CA ILE A 331 1.05 -11.34 10.29
C ILE A 331 1.68 -12.32 11.25
N MET A 332 1.09 -13.50 11.40
CA MET A 332 1.59 -14.56 12.27
C MET A 332 1.63 -15.89 11.53
N LEU A 333 2.77 -16.57 11.58
CA LEU A 333 2.94 -17.93 11.04
C LEU A 333 3.62 -18.80 12.09
N SER A 334 3.49 -20.12 11.95
CA SER A 334 4.17 -21.06 12.83
C SER A 334 5.49 -21.52 12.23
N PHE A 335 6.45 -21.78 13.10
CA PHE A 335 7.74 -22.39 12.79
C PHE A 335 7.99 -23.55 13.73
N ARG A 336 8.67 -24.59 13.24
CA ARG A 336 9.09 -25.71 14.07
C ARG A 336 10.51 -25.47 14.60
N GLU A 337 10.64 -25.46 15.92
CA GLU A 337 11.89 -25.40 16.67
C GLU A 337 12.12 -26.77 17.31
N ASP A 338 12.94 -27.60 16.66
CA ASP A 338 13.12 -29.02 16.99
C ASP A 338 11.78 -29.78 17.08
N ASN A 339 11.34 -30.13 18.28
CA ASN A 339 10.09 -30.85 18.57
C ASN A 339 8.98 -29.94 19.10
N LYS A 340 9.15 -28.61 19.06
CA LYS A 340 8.19 -27.62 19.57
C LYS A 340 7.74 -26.71 18.45
N MET A 341 6.51 -26.21 18.58
CA MET A 341 6.04 -25.12 17.73
C MET A 341 6.37 -23.77 18.37
N SER A 342 6.73 -22.80 17.53
CA SER A 342 6.77 -21.38 17.90
C SER A 342 5.91 -20.58 16.92
N TYR A 343 5.34 -19.49 17.40
CA TYR A 343 4.55 -18.58 16.57
C TYR A 343 5.30 -17.28 16.43
N HIS A 344 5.63 -16.95 15.19
CA HIS A 344 6.39 -15.77 14.84
C HIS A 344 5.42 -14.73 14.28
N GLN A 345 5.53 -13.50 14.76
CA GLN A 345 4.60 -12.43 14.45
C GLN A 345 5.35 -11.17 14.03
N VAL A 346 4.97 -10.63 12.89
CA VAL A 346 5.35 -9.29 12.43
C VAL A 346 4.18 -8.37 12.70
N ARG A 347 4.36 -7.35 13.54
CA ARG A 347 3.29 -6.49 14.01
C ARG A 347 3.59 -5.02 13.72
N PHE A 348 2.61 -4.34 13.17
CA PHE A 348 2.58 -2.90 13.01
C PHE A 348 1.68 -2.30 14.07
N ASP A 349 2.18 -1.30 14.79
CA ASP A 349 1.44 -0.61 15.85
C ASP A 349 1.87 0.86 15.90
N VAL A 350 0.91 1.73 16.24
CA VAL A 350 1.17 3.13 16.59
C VAL A 350 1.09 3.22 18.10
N SER A 351 2.24 3.08 18.76
CA SER A 351 2.33 2.98 20.22
C SER A 351 1.73 4.22 20.89
N LYS A 352 1.07 4.03 22.03
CA LYS A 352 0.57 5.14 22.86
C LYS A 352 1.71 5.90 23.57
N GLY A 353 2.86 5.25 23.77
CA GLY A 353 3.99 5.79 24.52
C GLY A 353 4.97 6.61 23.69
N GLU A 354 5.05 6.31 22.39
CA GLU A 354 5.83 7.06 21.41
C GLU A 354 4.96 7.22 20.16
N PRO A 355 4.72 8.44 19.67
CA PRO A 355 3.93 8.65 18.48
C PRO A 355 4.80 8.31 17.27
N ASN A 356 5.05 7.02 17.07
CA ASN A 356 5.82 6.52 15.94
C ASN A 356 5.13 5.30 15.38
N LEU A 357 5.30 5.05 14.09
CA LEU A 357 4.95 3.76 13.52
C LEU A 357 6.05 2.76 13.87
N HIS A 358 5.67 1.72 14.60
CA HIS A 358 6.57 0.66 15.01
C HIS A 358 6.29 -0.60 14.22
N LEU A 359 7.38 -1.31 13.95
CA LEU A 359 7.39 -2.64 13.41
C LEU A 359 8.10 -3.54 14.41
N ASP A 360 7.31 -4.40 15.06
CA ASP A 360 7.78 -5.35 16.05
C ASP A 360 7.84 -6.75 15.43
N TYR A 361 8.96 -7.43 15.65
CA TYR A 361 9.03 -8.88 15.44
C TYR A 361 8.99 -9.61 16.78
N GLU A 362 8.02 -10.51 16.93
CA GLU A 362 7.68 -11.16 18.19
C GLU A 362 7.62 -12.67 18.03
N ILE A 363 8.02 -13.39 19.06
CA ILE A 363 7.92 -14.86 19.12
C ILE A 363 7.12 -15.26 20.36
N TYR A 364 6.16 -16.16 20.14
CA TYR A 364 5.33 -16.78 21.16
C TYR A 364 5.62 -18.28 21.19
N PRO A 365 6.04 -18.85 22.33
CA PRO A 365 6.18 -20.29 22.46
C PRO A 365 4.81 -20.97 22.40
N GLU A 366 4.73 -22.21 21.94
CA GLU A 366 3.49 -23.00 21.94
C GLU A 366 2.84 -23.10 23.33
N LYS A 367 3.67 -23.24 24.36
CA LYS A 367 3.25 -23.34 25.77
C LYS A 367 3.86 -22.19 26.56
N GLY A 368 3.09 -21.12 26.74
CA GLY A 368 3.43 -20.05 27.67
C GLY A 368 2.87 -18.69 27.24
N PRO A 369 2.56 -17.80 28.19
CA PRO A 369 2.12 -16.44 27.87
C PRO A 369 3.28 -15.49 27.54
N SER A 370 4.54 -15.94 27.69
CA SER A 370 5.72 -15.10 27.55
C SER A 370 6.03 -14.79 26.09
N ARG A 371 5.53 -13.63 25.63
CA ARG A 371 5.97 -12.96 24.42
C ARG A 371 7.45 -12.56 24.55
N LYS A 372 8.26 -12.86 23.55
CA LYS A 372 9.60 -12.29 23.39
C LYS A 372 9.58 -11.33 22.21
N ILE A 373 9.81 -10.03 22.45
CA ILE A 373 10.11 -9.08 21.36
C ILE A 373 11.55 -9.37 20.94
N ILE A 374 11.75 -9.68 19.67
CA ILE A 374 13.07 -9.99 19.12
C ILE A 374 13.67 -8.77 18.44
N ASP A 375 12.85 -8.03 17.71
CA ASP A 375 13.27 -6.79 17.04
C ASP A 375 12.20 -5.71 17.19
N HIS A 376 12.65 -4.47 17.20
CA HIS A 376 11.83 -3.27 17.26
C HIS A 376 12.41 -2.20 16.32
N SER A 377 11.68 -1.91 15.26
CA SER A 377 12.07 -0.92 14.26
C SER A 377 11.06 0.23 14.23
N VAL A 378 11.56 1.47 14.24
CA VAL A 378 10.76 2.68 14.01
C VAL A 378 10.93 3.10 12.56
N ILE A 379 9.84 3.19 11.82
CA ILE A 379 9.85 3.52 10.39
C ILE A 379 9.54 5.00 10.20
N SER A 380 10.42 5.72 9.51
CA SER A 380 10.13 7.10 9.08
C SER A 380 9.49 7.12 7.69
N PHE A 381 8.71 8.17 7.39
CA PHE A 381 8.15 8.33 6.04
C PHE A 381 9.25 8.53 4.98
N GLU A 382 10.36 9.16 5.38
CA GLU A 382 11.52 9.40 4.51
C GLU A 382 12.12 8.07 4.05
N ASP A 383 12.24 7.08 4.94
CA ASP A 383 12.73 5.74 4.58
C ASP A 383 11.82 5.05 3.55
N ILE A 384 10.50 5.23 3.64
CA ILE A 384 9.54 4.67 2.69
C ILE A 384 9.69 5.34 1.33
N TRP A 385 9.77 6.67 1.32
CA TRP A 385 9.88 7.46 0.08
C TRP A 385 11.19 7.14 -0.64
N ASP A 386 12.30 7.11 0.09
CA ASP A 386 13.62 6.83 -0.46
C ASP A 386 13.75 5.35 -0.89
N PHE A 387 13.03 4.43 -0.23
CA PHE A 387 12.90 3.05 -0.70
C PHE A 387 12.11 2.95 -2.00
N SER A 388 10.93 3.60 -2.07
CA SER A 388 10.06 3.58 -3.24
C SER A 388 9.00 4.67 -3.22
N GLU A 389 9.06 5.60 -4.18
CA GLU A 389 8.01 6.60 -4.39
C GLU A 389 6.63 5.97 -4.57
N ASN A 390 6.53 4.87 -5.32
CA ASN A 390 5.27 4.15 -5.53
C ASN A 390 4.68 3.58 -4.24
N LEU A 391 5.54 3.11 -3.33
CA LEU A 391 5.13 2.61 -2.02
C LEU A 391 4.59 3.76 -1.15
N ALA A 392 5.29 4.90 -1.14
CA ALA A 392 4.88 6.08 -0.40
C ALA A 392 3.58 6.70 -0.93
N ILE A 393 3.41 6.74 -2.26
CA ILE A 393 2.15 7.16 -2.90
C ILE A 393 1.02 6.21 -2.51
N GLY A 394 1.21 4.89 -2.62
CA GLY A 394 0.20 3.91 -2.24
C GLY A 394 -0.18 3.99 -0.77
N PHE A 395 0.82 4.20 0.10
CA PHE A 395 0.63 4.46 1.53
C PHE A 395 -0.26 5.68 1.76
N LEU A 396 0.13 6.87 1.29
CA LEU A 396 -0.65 8.09 1.52
C LEU A 396 -2.02 8.06 0.84
N ALA A 397 -2.15 7.43 -0.32
CA ALA A 397 -3.42 7.30 -1.02
C ALA A 397 -4.43 6.39 -0.28
N ALA A 398 -3.97 5.49 0.61
CA ALA A 398 -4.87 4.69 1.46
C ALA A 398 -5.74 5.59 2.36
N SER A 399 -5.24 6.76 2.76
CA SER A 399 -5.97 7.76 3.54
C SER A 399 -7.24 8.27 2.86
N ALA A 400 -7.32 8.18 1.53
CA ALA A 400 -8.52 8.52 0.81
C ALA A 400 -9.67 7.61 1.23
N TYR A 401 -9.44 6.34 1.56
CA TYR A 401 -10.50 5.39 1.91
C TYR A 401 -10.60 5.09 3.41
N ASP A 402 -9.48 5.06 4.13
CA ASP A 402 -9.45 4.76 5.57
C ASP A 402 -9.50 6.04 6.40
N VAL A 403 -10.66 6.34 7.00
CA VAL A 403 -10.86 7.55 7.83
C VAL A 403 -10.01 7.50 9.11
N LYS A 404 -9.72 6.31 9.62
CA LYS A 404 -8.90 6.13 10.82
C LYS A 404 -7.42 6.26 10.51
N PHE A 405 -7.01 6.17 9.25
CA PHE A 405 -5.64 6.40 8.82
C PHE A 405 -5.13 7.81 9.12
N ASP A 406 -6.03 8.80 9.18
CA ASP A 406 -5.73 10.15 9.65
C ASP A 406 -5.07 10.14 11.04
N THR A 407 -5.39 9.14 11.86
CA THR A 407 -4.77 8.97 13.18
C THR A 407 -3.32 8.49 13.10
N ILE A 408 -2.80 8.09 11.94
CA ILE A 408 -1.40 7.70 11.71
C ILE A 408 -0.63 8.82 10.99
N ILE A 409 -1.23 9.49 9.99
CA ILE A 409 -0.55 10.58 9.25
C ILE A 409 -0.45 11.88 10.06
N ILE A 410 -0.86 11.92 11.33
CA ILE A 410 -0.59 13.11 12.15
C ILE A 410 0.93 13.29 12.20
N PRO A 411 1.48 14.48 11.90
CA PRO A 411 2.91 14.63 11.77
C PRO A 411 3.75 14.31 13.00
N ASP A 412 3.10 14.19 14.15
CA ASP A 412 3.72 13.78 15.39
C ASP A 412 3.86 12.26 15.48
N LYS A 413 3.14 11.47 14.65
CA LYS A 413 3.01 10.00 14.69
C LYS A 413 3.82 9.22 13.66
N ILE A 414 4.24 9.85 12.57
CA ILE A 414 5.24 9.28 11.65
C ILE A 414 6.44 10.22 11.61
N ARG A 415 7.56 9.72 12.11
CA ARG A 415 8.83 10.46 12.08
C ARG A 415 9.18 10.89 10.66
N GLY A 416 9.71 12.10 10.52
CA GLY A 416 10.23 12.60 9.24
C GLY A 416 9.17 13.16 8.29
N ILE A 417 7.87 12.94 8.54
CA ILE A 417 6.83 13.33 7.59
C ILE A 417 6.73 14.86 7.41
N LYS A 418 6.79 15.64 8.50
CA LYS A 418 6.82 17.12 8.48
C LYS A 418 8.05 17.65 7.72
N GLU A 419 9.18 16.99 7.85
CA GLU A 419 10.45 17.41 7.23
C GLU A 419 10.50 17.04 5.75
N ALA A 420 10.09 15.81 5.40
CA ALA A 420 9.87 15.38 4.02
C ALA A 420 8.94 16.36 3.28
N PHE A 421 7.86 16.78 3.92
CA PHE A 421 6.88 17.70 3.33
C PHE A 421 7.43 19.11 3.15
N ARG A 422 8.30 19.58 4.05
CA ARG A 422 8.98 20.88 3.89
C ARG A 422 10.06 20.83 2.81
N LYS A 423 10.83 19.75 2.74
CA LYS A 423 11.95 19.59 1.80
C LYS A 423 11.48 19.23 0.38
N LYS A 424 10.43 18.43 0.28
CA LYS A 424 9.87 17.89 -0.96
C LYS A 424 8.33 18.03 -0.90
N PRO A 425 7.77 19.24 -1.11
CA PRO A 425 6.32 19.48 -0.96
C PRO A 425 5.42 18.52 -1.75
N LEU A 426 5.91 18.05 -2.90
CA LEU A 426 5.27 17.05 -3.75
C LEU A 426 4.92 15.74 -3.05
N THR A 427 5.66 15.37 -2.00
CA THR A 427 5.42 14.13 -1.24
C THR A 427 4.08 14.13 -0.52
N VAL A 428 3.48 15.30 -0.25
CA VAL A 428 2.16 15.46 0.39
C VAL A 428 1.02 15.24 -0.59
N TYR A 429 1.29 15.40 -1.89
CA TYR A 429 0.26 15.52 -2.91
C TYR A 429 -0.73 14.33 -2.99
N PRO A 430 -0.35 13.07 -2.70
CA PRO A 430 -1.33 11.97 -2.59
C PRO A 430 -2.49 12.21 -1.60
N LEU A 431 -2.35 13.12 -0.63
CA LEU A 431 -3.40 13.50 0.32
C LEU A 431 -4.46 14.44 -0.26
N PHE A 432 -4.31 14.89 -1.51
CA PHE A 432 -5.25 15.85 -2.11
C PHE A 432 -6.66 15.25 -2.21
N VAL A 433 -6.73 13.97 -2.59
CA VAL A 433 -8.00 13.24 -2.70
C VAL A 433 -8.67 13.06 -1.32
N ARG A 434 -7.87 12.85 -0.26
CA ARG A 434 -8.36 12.80 1.13
C ARG A 434 -9.03 14.12 1.53
N SER A 435 -8.36 15.25 1.30
CA SER A 435 -8.89 16.60 1.61
C SER A 435 -10.16 16.90 0.82
N MET A 436 -10.20 16.58 -0.47
CA MET A 436 -11.40 16.74 -1.31
C MET A 436 -12.60 15.94 -0.78
N ALA A 437 -12.35 14.73 -0.26
CA ALA A 437 -13.40 13.86 0.27
C ALA A 437 -13.84 14.23 1.69
N GLY A 438 -13.05 15.00 2.45
CA GLY A 438 -13.31 15.31 3.86
C GLY A 438 -14.59 16.12 4.10
N ARG A 439 -14.78 17.22 3.36
CA ARG A 439 -15.98 18.07 3.49
C ARG A 439 -17.27 17.33 3.07
N PRO A 440 -17.35 16.68 1.90
CA PRO A 440 -18.53 15.91 1.53
C PRO A 440 -18.83 14.76 2.50
N TYR A 441 -17.81 14.05 2.99
CA TYR A 441 -17.98 12.99 3.99
C TYR A 441 -18.66 13.50 5.28
N ARG A 442 -18.18 14.62 5.85
CA ARG A 442 -18.80 15.21 7.05
C ARG A 442 -20.26 15.61 6.80
N TRP A 443 -20.52 16.24 5.66
CA TRP A 443 -21.88 16.68 5.30
C TRP A 443 -22.86 15.51 5.17
N ILE A 444 -22.42 14.38 4.60
CA ILE A 444 -23.25 13.19 4.42
C ILE A 444 -23.43 12.43 5.74
N LYS A 445 -22.38 12.35 6.56
CA LYS A 445 -22.42 11.64 7.85
C LYS A 445 -23.51 12.17 8.78
N GLU A 446 -23.86 13.45 8.65
CA GLU A 446 -24.91 14.11 9.42
C GLU A 446 -26.32 13.95 8.82
N ARG A 447 -26.46 13.31 7.65
CA ARG A 447 -27.70 13.16 6.87
C ARG A 447 -27.97 11.70 6.46
N PRO A 448 -28.78 10.94 7.21
CA PRO A 448 -29.09 9.54 6.91
C PRO A 448 -29.62 9.30 5.48
N GLU A 449 -30.49 10.19 4.99
CA GLU A 449 -31.08 10.13 3.65
C GLU A 449 -30.03 10.21 2.53
N ALA A 450 -28.94 10.95 2.73
CA ALA A 450 -27.83 11.05 1.79
C ALA A 450 -27.00 9.77 1.75
N ILE A 451 -26.82 9.11 2.90
CA ILE A 451 -26.15 7.80 2.99
C ILE A 451 -26.97 6.75 2.21
N ASP A 452 -28.28 6.71 2.45
CA ASP A 452 -29.19 5.80 1.74
C ASP A 452 -29.22 6.09 0.23
N ALA A 453 -29.16 7.37 -0.17
CA ALA A 453 -29.05 7.77 -1.58
C ALA A 453 -27.81 7.14 -2.24
N LEU A 454 -26.63 7.36 -1.64
CA LEU A 454 -25.37 6.84 -2.16
C LEU A 454 -25.36 5.31 -2.22
N LYS A 455 -25.90 4.64 -1.19
CA LYS A 455 -26.04 3.19 -1.16
C LYS A 455 -26.93 2.66 -2.28
N ASN A 456 -28.08 3.31 -2.53
CA ASN A 456 -28.98 2.92 -3.60
C ASN A 456 -28.33 3.14 -4.97
N ILE A 457 -27.63 4.26 -5.18
CA ILE A 457 -26.88 4.54 -6.42
C ILE A 457 -25.77 3.51 -6.63
N ALA A 458 -24.96 3.22 -5.61
CA ALA A 458 -23.89 2.22 -5.66
C ALA A 458 -24.42 0.82 -6.02
N THR A 459 -25.61 0.47 -5.50
CA THR A 459 -26.24 -0.83 -5.71
C THR A 459 -27.22 -0.86 -6.90
N ARG A 460 -27.29 0.23 -7.68
CA ARG A 460 -28.20 0.38 -8.83
C ARG A 460 -29.68 0.12 -8.49
N LYS A 461 -30.08 0.53 -7.29
CA LYS A 461 -31.46 0.49 -6.82
C LYS A 461 -32.16 1.82 -7.08
N GLU A 462 -33.49 1.79 -7.05
CA GLU A 462 -34.31 2.99 -7.16
C GLU A 462 -34.01 3.96 -6.00
N ILE A 463 -33.92 5.24 -6.34
CA ILE A 463 -33.65 6.31 -5.38
C ILE A 463 -35.00 6.86 -4.94
N VAL A 464 -35.37 6.64 -3.68
CA VAL A 464 -36.65 7.11 -3.11
C VAL A 464 -36.54 8.56 -2.58
N ASN A 465 -35.39 9.20 -2.77
CA ASN A 465 -35.11 10.53 -2.24
C ASN A 465 -35.54 11.66 -3.19
N GLY A 466 -35.78 12.85 -2.67
CA GLY A 466 -36.24 14.01 -3.45
C GLY A 466 -35.21 14.58 -4.43
N GLU A 467 -35.67 15.25 -5.49
CA GLU A 467 -34.84 15.89 -6.53
C GLU A 467 -33.81 16.89 -5.96
N GLU A 468 -34.13 17.52 -4.83
CA GLU A 468 -33.26 18.45 -4.11
C GLU A 468 -31.99 17.76 -3.61
N LEU A 469 -32.11 16.59 -2.95
CA LEU A 469 -30.95 15.85 -2.44
C LEU A 469 -30.03 15.39 -3.58
N ILE A 470 -30.62 14.99 -4.71
CA ILE A 470 -29.84 14.58 -5.88
C ILE A 470 -29.07 15.77 -6.46
N SER A 471 -29.72 16.93 -6.55
CA SER A 471 -29.08 18.17 -6.99
C SER A 471 -27.93 18.57 -6.05
N GLU A 472 -28.09 18.41 -4.74
CA GLU A 472 -27.01 18.66 -3.77
C GLU A 472 -25.82 17.71 -3.96
N LEU A 473 -26.08 16.41 -4.14
CA LEU A 473 -25.02 15.41 -4.38
C LEU A 473 -24.29 15.65 -5.72
N GLU A 474 -24.99 16.11 -6.76
CA GLU A 474 -24.40 16.53 -8.05
C GLU A 474 -23.54 17.79 -7.90
N ASN A 475 -24.02 18.78 -7.14
CA ASN A 475 -23.28 20.01 -6.83
C ASN A 475 -22.00 19.74 -6.02
N MET A 476 -21.99 18.70 -5.19
CA MET A 476 -20.79 18.21 -4.50
C MET A 476 -19.92 17.28 -5.36
N HIS A 477 -20.29 17.05 -6.62
CA HIS A 477 -19.61 16.17 -7.56
C HIS A 477 -19.48 14.71 -7.08
N LEU A 478 -20.38 14.26 -6.21
CA LEU A 478 -20.40 12.86 -5.72
C LEU A 478 -21.11 11.94 -6.69
N ILE A 479 -22.03 12.48 -7.47
CA ILE A 479 -22.74 11.76 -8.51
C ILE A 479 -22.70 12.53 -9.82
N ARG A 480 -22.76 11.77 -10.92
CA ARG A 480 -22.88 12.29 -12.28
C ARG A 480 -23.58 11.26 -13.13
N GLU A 481 -24.56 11.70 -13.92
CA GLU A 481 -25.28 10.83 -14.86
C GLU A 481 -25.88 9.58 -14.16
N GLY A 482 -26.38 9.76 -12.93
CA GLY A 482 -27.01 8.70 -12.13
C GLY A 482 -26.04 7.66 -11.55
N LYS A 483 -24.73 7.91 -11.55
CA LYS A 483 -23.71 7.03 -10.98
C LYS A 483 -22.82 7.77 -9.99
N LEU A 484 -22.19 7.02 -9.08
CA LEU A 484 -21.13 7.56 -8.24
C LEU A 484 -19.95 8.02 -9.12
N THR A 485 -19.42 9.19 -8.83
CA THR A 485 -18.08 9.59 -9.28
C THR A 485 -17.02 8.88 -8.43
N ILE A 486 -15.73 9.05 -8.75
CA ILE A 486 -14.63 8.57 -7.90
C ILE A 486 -14.71 9.19 -6.50
N LEU A 487 -14.99 10.49 -6.41
CA LEU A 487 -15.18 11.18 -5.14
C LEU A 487 -16.39 10.60 -4.38
N GLY A 488 -17.47 10.29 -5.09
CA GLY A 488 -18.64 9.59 -4.55
C GLY A 488 -18.31 8.19 -4.01
N ASP A 489 -17.54 7.39 -4.75
CA ASP A 489 -17.09 6.05 -4.30
C ASP A 489 -16.25 6.15 -3.03
N ILE A 490 -15.29 7.08 -3.01
CA ILE A 490 -14.45 7.32 -1.85
C ILE A 490 -15.28 7.66 -0.62
N VAL A 491 -16.19 8.63 -0.73
CA VAL A 491 -17.05 9.04 0.38
C VAL A 491 -17.97 7.90 0.81
N TYR A 492 -18.55 7.17 -0.14
CA TYR A 492 -19.38 6.01 0.15
C TYR A 492 -18.61 4.93 0.91
N VAL A 493 -17.41 4.57 0.46
CA VAL A 493 -16.56 3.56 1.11
C VAL A 493 -16.16 4.00 2.52
N ARG A 494 -15.80 5.27 2.72
CA ARG A 494 -15.53 5.85 4.05
C ARG A 494 -16.71 5.73 5.02
N LEU A 495 -17.95 5.72 4.52
CA LEU A 495 -19.16 5.57 5.34
C LEU A 495 -19.47 4.11 5.70
N GLN A 496 -18.87 3.14 5.01
CA GLN A 496 -19.05 1.71 5.28
C GLN A 496 -18.01 1.12 6.26
N GLN A 497 -16.97 1.89 6.56
CA GLN A 497 -15.91 1.55 7.52
C GLN A 497 -16.23 2.15 8.88
#